data_AF-A0A413PBI5-F1
#
_entry.id   AF-A0A413PBI5-F1
#
_cell.length_a   1.000
_cell.length_b   1.000
_cell.length_c   1.000
_cell.angle_alpha   90.00
_cell.angle_beta   90.00
_cell.angle_gamma   90.00
#
_symmetry.space_group_name_H-M   'P 1'
#
loop_
_entity.id
_entity.type
_entity.pdbx_description
1 polymer ?
#
loop_
_entity_poly.entity_id
_entity_poly.type
_entity_poly.pdbx_seq_one_letter_code
_entity_poly.pdbx_strand_id
1 'polypeptide(L)'
;MVEDLEGLEWEGESIGFGTGLKVFMMSSNICELINSYRKDKIIEIIFDLVENENKPILLESSGLYGNYYVNIKKMFLNVDNFYFIMFCLAEMVYPYIISKRINAFVSSSKNGAIIANILGGLLDVKEVHLIGVGPKYSMELCDSVKCIQEERKYAYIFDFMCTGTEFKLSPLSRTF
;
A
#
# COMPACT_ATOMS: atom_id res chain seq x y z
N MET A 1 31.51 -16.74 16.03
CA MET A 1 30.72 -16.64 14.79
C MET A 1 31.39 -17.54 13.80
N VAL A 2 30.81 -18.72 13.54
CA VAL A 2 31.20 -19.52 12.37
C VAL A 2 30.53 -18.79 11.22
N GLU A 3 31.31 -18.07 10.41
CA GLU A 3 30.77 -17.36 9.26
C GLU A 3 30.16 -18.41 8.31
N ASP A 4 28.99 -18.12 7.72
CA ASP A 4 28.26 -18.97 6.76
C ASP A 4 29.01 -19.15 5.41
N LEU A 5 30.35 -19.17 5.45
CA LEU A 5 31.26 -19.18 4.31
C LEU A 5 31.76 -20.60 3.95
N GLU A 6 31.32 -21.65 4.65
CA GLU A 6 31.73 -23.06 4.44
C GLU A 6 31.35 -23.65 3.05
N GLY A 7 31.01 -22.80 2.07
CA GLY A 7 30.59 -23.25 0.75
C GLY A 7 31.00 -22.39 -0.43
N LEU A 8 31.78 -21.33 -0.25
CA LEU A 8 32.28 -20.48 -1.33
C LEU A 8 33.62 -21.00 -1.85
N GLU A 9 33.77 -21.07 -3.17
CA GLU A 9 35.07 -21.20 -3.82
C GLU A 9 35.69 -19.80 -3.91
N TRP A 10 36.97 -19.67 -3.60
CA TRP A 10 37.62 -18.36 -3.56
C TRP A 10 38.58 -18.20 -4.73
N GLU A 11 38.46 -17.09 -5.45
CA GLU A 11 39.44 -16.60 -6.40
C GLU A 11 40.30 -15.53 -5.72
N GLY A 12 41.46 -15.96 -5.20
CA GLY A 12 42.33 -15.11 -4.39
C GLY A 12 41.78 -14.86 -2.98
N GLU A 13 42.26 -13.81 -2.31
CA GLU A 13 41.94 -13.53 -0.90
C GLU A 13 40.65 -12.71 -0.70
N SER A 14 40.00 -12.27 -1.79
CA SER A 14 38.90 -11.27 -1.69
C SER A 14 37.65 -11.58 -2.51
N ILE A 15 37.69 -12.56 -3.41
CA ILE A 15 36.56 -12.87 -4.28
C ILE A 15 36.08 -14.29 -4.00
N GLY A 16 34.93 -14.42 -3.33
CA GLY A 16 34.24 -15.70 -3.15
C GLY A 16 33.13 -15.87 -4.18
N PHE A 17 33.05 -17.03 -4.84
CA PHE A 17 31.99 -17.39 -5.77
C PHE A 17 31.35 -18.74 -5.38
N GLY A 18 30.03 -18.81 -5.50
CA GLY A 18 29.27 -20.03 -5.25
C GLY A 18 28.91 -20.74 -6.55
N THR A 19 28.82 -22.07 -6.53
CA THR A 19 28.23 -22.83 -7.65
C THR A 19 26.72 -22.54 -7.74
N GLY A 20 26.13 -22.67 -8.93
CA GLY A 20 24.76 -22.18 -9.23
C GLY A 20 23.65 -22.66 -8.27
N LEU A 21 23.78 -23.88 -7.71
CA LEU A 21 22.84 -24.40 -6.70
C LEU A 21 22.96 -23.69 -5.34
N LYS A 22 24.18 -23.34 -4.90
CA LYS A 22 24.41 -22.63 -3.63
C LYS A 22 23.98 -21.18 -3.70
N VAL A 23 24.26 -20.49 -4.82
CA VAL A 23 23.77 -19.11 -5.04
C VAL A 23 22.24 -19.07 -5.00
N PHE A 24 21.57 -20.07 -5.59
CA PHE A 24 20.11 -20.20 -5.53
C PHE A 24 19.58 -20.48 -4.12
N MET A 25 20.26 -21.31 -3.33
CA MET A 25 19.86 -21.56 -1.93
C MET A 25 20.08 -20.32 -1.05
N MET A 26 21.20 -19.62 -1.21
CA MET A 26 21.47 -18.37 -0.49
C MET A 26 20.44 -17.30 -0.84
N SER A 27 20.09 -17.12 -2.13
CA SER A 27 19.07 -16.16 -2.53
C SER A 27 17.69 -16.52 -1.98
N SER A 28 17.35 -17.81 -1.96
CA SER A 28 16.09 -18.29 -1.37
C SER A 28 16.02 -18.01 0.13
N ASN A 29 17.08 -18.33 0.88
CA ASN A 29 17.15 -18.08 2.33
C ASN A 29 17.10 -16.58 2.66
N ILE A 30 17.78 -15.74 1.87
CA ILE A 30 17.75 -14.28 2.03
C ILE A 30 16.33 -13.75 1.76
N CYS A 31 15.65 -14.24 0.72
CA CYS A 31 14.27 -13.87 0.42
C CYS A 31 13.31 -14.26 1.56
N GLU A 32 13.45 -15.46 2.12
CA GLU A 32 12.64 -15.90 3.26
C GLU A 32 12.86 -15.00 4.50
N LEU A 33 14.11 -14.69 4.82
CA LEU A 33 14.46 -13.81 5.94
C LEU A 33 13.88 -12.41 5.75
N ILE A 34 14.02 -11.83 4.55
CA ILE A 34 13.47 -10.51 4.22
C ILE A 34 11.94 -10.52 4.36
N ASN A 35 11.28 -11.56 3.87
CA ASN A 35 9.82 -11.68 3.96
C ASN A 35 9.35 -11.80 5.42
N SER A 36 10.08 -12.55 6.26
CA SER A 36 9.79 -12.64 7.69
C SER A 36 9.93 -11.28 8.36
N TYR A 37 11.08 -10.60 8.17
CA TYR A 37 11.33 -9.28 8.74
C TYR A 37 10.27 -8.26 8.30
N ARG A 38 9.90 -8.29 7.01
CA ARG A 38 8.85 -7.41 6.48
C ARG A 38 7.53 -7.64 7.18
N LYS A 39 7.14 -8.89 7.36
CA LYS A 39 5.90 -9.25 8.05
C LYS A 39 5.90 -8.75 9.49
N ASP A 40 6.99 -8.97 10.22
CA ASP A 40 7.12 -8.52 11.60
C ASP A 40 7.05 -7.00 11.71
N LYS A 41 7.73 -6.29 10.80
CA LYS A 41 7.68 -4.82 10.77
C LYS A 41 6.29 -4.29 10.40
N ILE A 42 5.58 -4.92 9.47
CA ILE A 42 4.18 -4.54 9.15
C ILE A 42 3.29 -4.73 10.37
N ILE A 43 3.45 -5.84 11.11
CA ILE A 43 2.68 -6.11 12.33
C ILE A 43 2.95 -5.04 13.40
N GLU A 44 4.22 -4.71 13.64
CA GLU A 44 4.63 -3.63 14.55
C GLU A 44 3.94 -2.30 14.17
N ILE A 45 4.02 -1.91 12.90
CA ILE A 45 3.37 -0.70 12.40
C ILE A 45 1.85 -0.74 12.63
N ILE A 46 1.19 -1.86 12.32
CA ILE A 46 -0.26 -2.00 12.53
C ILE A 46 -0.62 -1.80 14.00
N PHE A 47 0.14 -2.37 14.94
CA PHE A 47 -0.12 -2.20 16.37
C PHE A 47 -0.05 -0.73 16.81
N ASP A 48 0.86 0.06 16.25
CA ASP A 48 0.96 1.50 16.54
C ASP A 48 -0.24 2.30 15.98
N LEU A 49 -0.85 1.81 14.90
CA LEU A 49 -2.02 2.46 14.29
C LEU A 49 -3.34 2.11 15.01
N VAL A 50 -3.40 0.99 15.72
CA VAL A 50 -4.62 0.50 16.37
C VAL A 50 -4.83 1.17 17.72
N GLU A 51 -6.02 1.73 17.91
CA GLU A 51 -6.52 2.24 19.18
C GLU A 51 -7.55 1.26 19.75
N ASN A 52 -7.46 0.99 21.06
CA ASN A 52 -8.41 0.17 21.80
C ASN A 52 -9.05 1.00 22.90
N GLU A 53 -10.36 1.12 22.86
CA GLU A 53 -11.13 1.99 23.74
C GLU A 53 -11.69 1.25 24.97
N ASN A 54 -11.41 -0.05 25.11
CA ASN A 54 -11.88 -0.94 26.18
C ASN A 54 -13.42 -0.94 26.39
N LYS A 55 -14.17 -0.33 25.47
CA LYS A 55 -15.63 -0.25 25.42
C LYS A 55 -16.10 -0.17 23.96
N PRO A 56 -17.33 -0.58 23.65
CA PRO A 56 -17.89 -0.39 22.31
C PRO A 56 -18.11 1.11 22.02
N ILE A 57 -17.59 1.58 20.89
CA ILE A 57 -17.81 2.92 20.36
C ILE A 57 -18.55 2.82 19.04
N LEU A 58 -19.53 3.72 18.83
CA LEU A 58 -20.19 3.87 17.54
C LEU A 58 -19.23 4.51 16.53
N LEU A 59 -18.91 3.77 15.47
CA LEU A 59 -18.12 4.24 14.34
C LEU A 59 -19.05 4.98 13.37
N GLU A 60 -19.05 6.31 13.46
CA GLU A 60 -19.92 7.21 12.68
C GLU A 60 -19.90 6.97 11.17
N SER A 61 -18.77 6.53 10.60
CA SER A 61 -18.63 6.31 9.16
C SER A 61 -19.34 5.06 8.64
N SER A 62 -19.55 4.05 9.49
CA SER A 62 -20.18 2.77 9.13
C SER A 62 -21.48 2.50 9.89
N GLY A 63 -21.77 3.26 10.96
CA GLY A 63 -22.88 3.01 11.87
C GLY A 63 -22.71 1.74 12.71
N LEU A 64 -21.50 1.17 12.77
CA LEU A 64 -21.20 -0.07 13.49
C LEU A 64 -20.57 0.23 14.86
N TYR A 65 -20.76 -0.66 15.81
CA TYR A 65 -20.03 -0.61 17.08
C TYR A 65 -18.73 -1.41 16.98
N GLY A 66 -17.64 -0.84 17.46
CA GLY A 66 -16.34 -1.49 17.55
C GLY A 66 -15.59 -1.03 18.79
N ASN A 67 -14.73 -1.90 19.34
CA ASN A 67 -13.81 -1.56 20.44
C ASN A 67 -12.38 -1.28 19.95
N TYR A 68 -12.09 -1.57 18.68
CA TYR A 68 -10.84 -1.25 18.00
C TYR A 68 -11.08 -0.27 16.85
N TYR A 69 -10.16 0.66 16.68
CA TYR A 69 -10.16 1.63 15.59
C TYR A 69 -8.76 1.80 15.02
N VAL A 70 -8.62 1.77 13.69
CA VAL A 70 -7.34 2.04 13.02
C VAL A 70 -7.24 3.52 12.73
N ASN A 71 -6.34 4.22 13.41
CA ASN A 71 -6.08 5.62 13.19
C ASN A 71 -4.97 5.80 12.14
N ILE A 72 -5.36 5.76 10.85
CA ILE A 72 -4.42 5.84 9.73
C ILE A 72 -3.59 7.14 9.72
N LYS A 73 -4.05 8.20 10.41
CA LYS A 73 -3.29 9.46 10.49
C LYS A 73 -1.96 9.29 11.20
N LYS A 74 -1.88 8.34 12.15
CA LYS A 74 -0.63 8.01 12.85
C LYS A 74 0.45 7.48 11.89
N MET A 75 0.05 6.88 10.78
CA MET A 75 0.98 6.35 9.78
C MET A 75 1.84 7.48 9.19
N PHE A 76 1.27 8.68 9.00
CA PHE A 76 2.00 9.83 8.46
C PHE A 76 2.92 10.52 9.47
N LEU A 77 2.87 10.15 10.76
CA LEU A 77 3.71 10.75 11.80
C LEU A 77 5.11 10.13 11.87
N ASN A 78 5.25 8.86 11.46
CA ASN A 78 6.53 8.18 11.38
C ASN A 78 6.91 7.98 9.91
N VAL A 79 7.82 8.83 9.44
CA VAL A 79 8.25 8.89 8.03
C VAL A 79 8.89 7.58 7.57
N ASP A 80 9.69 6.93 8.43
CA ASP A 80 10.38 5.68 8.10
C ASP A 80 9.38 4.53 7.91
N ASN A 81 8.45 4.39 8.86
CA ASN A 81 7.37 3.41 8.77
C ASN A 81 6.48 3.67 7.56
N PHE A 82 6.18 4.95 7.27
CA PHE A 82 5.40 5.33 6.10
C PHE A 82 6.09 4.91 4.80
N TYR A 83 7.35 5.29 4.60
CA TYR A 83 8.10 4.88 3.39
C TYR A 83 8.21 3.37 3.27
N PHE A 84 8.47 2.67 4.39
CA PHE A 84 8.52 1.22 4.41
C PHE A 84 7.22 0.58 3.89
N ILE A 85 6.06 1.06 4.34
CA ILE A 85 4.75 0.62 3.85
C ILE A 85 4.56 0.99 2.37
N MET A 86 4.95 2.19 1.95
CA MET A 86 4.82 2.61 0.55
C MET A 86 5.65 1.73 -0.40
N PHE A 87 6.87 1.34 -0.02
CA PHE A 87 7.69 0.42 -0.81
C PHE A 87 7.09 -0.99 -0.86
N CYS A 88 6.61 -1.52 0.27
CA CYS A 88 5.92 -2.81 0.29
C CYS A 88 4.67 -2.79 -0.61
N LEU A 89 3.90 -1.70 -0.54
CA LEU A 89 2.71 -1.52 -1.35
C LEU A 89 3.08 -1.44 -2.84
N ALA A 90 4.10 -0.66 -3.20
CA ALA A 90 4.57 -0.51 -4.57
C ALA A 90 4.98 -1.86 -5.18
N GLU A 91 5.78 -2.65 -4.46
CA GLU A 91 6.19 -4.00 -4.88
C GLU A 91 4.98 -4.91 -5.09
N MET A 92 4.01 -4.87 -4.16
CA MET A 92 2.81 -5.69 -4.23
C MET A 92 1.90 -5.32 -5.41
N VAL A 93 1.73 -4.02 -5.71
CA VAL A 93 0.76 -3.57 -6.73
C VAL A 93 1.36 -3.48 -8.13
N TYR A 94 2.68 -3.36 -8.27
CA TYR A 94 3.34 -3.16 -9.55
C TYR A 94 2.97 -4.22 -10.62
N PRO A 95 2.96 -5.53 -10.33
CA PRO A 95 2.56 -6.54 -11.32
C PRO A 95 1.13 -6.34 -11.84
N TYR A 96 0.22 -5.86 -10.99
CA TYR A 96 -1.17 -5.60 -11.34
C TYR A 96 -1.33 -4.35 -12.20
N ILE A 97 -0.53 -3.31 -11.93
CA ILE A 97 -0.53 -2.07 -12.71
C ILE A 97 -0.11 -2.37 -14.15
N ILE A 98 0.98 -3.12 -14.32
CA ILE A 98 1.48 -3.49 -15.65
C ILE A 98 0.51 -4.41 -16.37
N SER A 99 0.09 -5.52 -15.74
CA SER A 99 -0.78 -6.52 -16.37
C SER A 99 -2.15 -5.95 -16.74
N LYS A 100 -2.73 -5.09 -15.90
CA LYS A 100 -4.03 -4.47 -16.17
C LYS A 100 -3.93 -3.20 -17.00
N ARG A 101 -2.72 -2.67 -17.26
CA ARG A 101 -2.47 -1.40 -17.96
C ARG A 101 -3.21 -0.24 -17.27
N ILE A 102 -3.02 -0.08 -15.97
CA ILE A 102 -3.62 1.00 -15.19
C ILE A 102 -3.03 2.34 -15.66
N ASN A 103 -3.91 3.27 -16.00
CA ASN A 103 -3.54 4.59 -16.53
C ASN A 103 -3.37 5.65 -15.45
N ALA A 104 -4.12 5.52 -14.35
CA ALA A 104 -4.07 6.46 -13.24
C ALA A 104 -4.58 5.84 -11.94
N PHE A 105 -4.09 6.37 -10.83
CA PHE A 105 -4.65 6.17 -9.50
C PHE A 105 -5.73 7.19 -9.21
N VAL A 106 -6.80 6.74 -8.57
CA VAL A 106 -7.93 7.59 -8.21
C VAL A 106 -8.15 7.51 -6.71
N SER A 107 -8.35 8.65 -6.07
CA SER A 107 -8.55 8.76 -4.62
C SER A 107 -9.72 9.69 -4.30
N SER A 108 -10.40 9.49 -3.17
CA SER A 108 -11.44 10.43 -2.65
C SER A 108 -11.11 11.02 -1.29
N SER A 109 -10.42 10.27 -0.44
CA SER A 109 -10.00 10.75 0.86
C SER A 109 -8.70 11.54 0.73
N LYS A 110 -8.48 12.55 1.57
CA LYS A 110 -7.23 13.33 1.58
C LYS A 110 -6.01 12.45 1.87
N ASN A 111 -6.16 11.49 2.78
CA ASN A 111 -5.13 10.52 3.10
C ASN A 111 -4.85 9.59 1.90
N GLY A 112 -5.90 9.12 1.23
CA GLY A 112 -5.79 8.30 0.02
C GLY A 112 -5.08 9.05 -1.10
N ALA A 113 -5.31 10.36 -1.23
CA ALA A 113 -4.61 11.22 -2.19
C ALA A 113 -3.11 11.30 -1.90
N ILE A 114 -2.72 11.44 -0.63
CA ILE A 114 -1.30 11.42 -0.21
C ILE A 114 -0.64 10.09 -0.61
N ILE A 115 -1.29 8.97 -0.28
CA ILE A 115 -0.80 7.62 -0.63
C ILE A 115 -0.70 7.47 -2.15
N ALA A 116 -1.76 7.83 -2.89
CA ALA A 116 -1.82 7.70 -4.34
C ALA A 116 -0.78 8.57 -5.05
N ASN A 117 -0.50 9.76 -4.54
CA ASN A 117 0.49 10.66 -5.13
C ASN A 117 1.91 10.09 -4.98
N ILE A 118 2.25 9.61 -3.79
CA ILE A 118 3.58 9.06 -3.49
C ILE A 118 3.77 7.72 -4.21
N LEU A 119 2.76 6.84 -4.19
CA LEU A 119 2.76 5.60 -4.94
C LEU A 119 2.86 5.85 -6.45
N GLY A 120 2.13 6.86 -6.94
CA GLY A 120 2.16 7.30 -8.33
C GLY A 120 3.54 7.78 -8.76
N GLY A 121 4.22 8.55 -7.91
CA GLY A 121 5.60 8.96 -8.12
C GLY A 121 6.59 7.79 -8.17
N LEU A 122 6.41 6.77 -7.32
CA LEU A 122 7.27 5.58 -7.30
C LEU A 122 7.07 4.68 -8.54
N LEU A 123 5.85 4.65 -9.09
CA LEU A 123 5.45 3.71 -10.15
C LEU A 123 5.24 4.36 -11.52
N ASP A 124 5.52 5.67 -11.63
CA ASP A 124 5.24 6.49 -12.81
C ASP A 124 3.76 6.40 -13.27
N VAL A 125 2.84 6.47 -12.29
CA VAL A 125 1.39 6.44 -12.52
C VAL A 125 0.78 7.76 -12.09
N LYS A 126 0.02 8.40 -12.98
CA LYS A 126 -0.66 9.66 -12.67
C LYS A 126 -1.70 9.49 -11.55
N GLU A 127 -1.81 10.48 -10.67
CA GLU A 127 -2.87 10.55 -9.65
C GLU A 127 -4.02 11.48 -10.10
N VAL A 128 -5.24 11.12 -9.72
CA VAL A 128 -6.47 11.91 -9.90
C VAL A 128 -7.27 11.90 -8.59
N HIS A 129 -7.29 13.04 -7.91
CA HIS A 129 -8.10 13.21 -6.70
C HIS A 129 -9.53 13.66 -7.00
N LEU A 130 -10.51 12.90 -6.50
CA LEU A 130 -11.95 13.20 -6.58
C LEU A 130 -12.38 14.03 -5.37
N ILE A 131 -12.70 15.30 -5.61
CA ILE A 131 -13.17 16.21 -4.57
C ILE A 131 -14.66 15.97 -4.32
N GLY A 132 -15.07 15.84 -3.05
CA GLY A 132 -16.51 15.77 -2.69
C GLY A 132 -17.14 14.38 -2.78
N VAL A 133 -16.37 13.30 -2.68
CA VAL A 133 -16.90 11.94 -2.53
C VAL A 133 -16.87 11.56 -1.04
N GLY A 134 -18.04 11.60 -0.39
CA GLY A 134 -18.20 11.22 1.02
C GLY A 134 -19.67 11.31 1.49
N PRO A 135 -20.04 10.66 2.61
CA PRO A 135 -21.43 10.48 3.03
C PRO A 135 -22.18 11.77 3.40
N LYS A 136 -21.48 12.89 3.62
CA LYS A 136 -22.09 14.17 4.02
C LYS A 136 -22.13 15.26 2.94
N TYR A 137 -21.36 15.14 1.85
CA TYR A 137 -21.21 16.23 0.90
C TYR A 137 -20.96 15.69 -0.52
N SER A 138 -22.01 15.27 -1.23
CA SER A 138 -21.93 15.14 -2.68
C SER A 138 -22.03 16.53 -3.30
N MET A 139 -20.90 17.22 -3.47
CA MET A 139 -20.84 18.44 -4.29
C MET A 139 -20.66 18.04 -5.76
N GLU A 140 -21.28 18.78 -6.68
CA GLU A 140 -21.17 18.54 -8.12
C GLU A 140 -19.69 18.55 -8.57
N LEU A 141 -19.23 17.42 -9.09
CA LEU A 141 -17.86 17.16 -9.52
C LEU A 141 -17.56 17.84 -10.87
N CYS A 142 -17.63 19.17 -10.96
CA CYS A 142 -17.47 19.85 -12.25
C CYS A 142 -16.05 19.79 -12.84
N ASP A 143 -15.00 19.62 -12.02
CA ASP A 143 -13.61 19.65 -12.50
C ASP A 143 -12.87 18.30 -12.47
N SER A 144 -13.13 17.43 -11.49
CA SER A 144 -12.45 16.12 -11.39
C SER A 144 -12.87 15.12 -12.48
N VAL A 145 -14.11 15.21 -12.97
CA VAL A 145 -14.68 14.27 -13.96
C VAL A 145 -14.02 14.42 -15.33
N LYS A 146 -13.53 15.61 -15.69
CA LYS A 146 -12.84 15.85 -16.98
C LYS A 146 -11.54 15.07 -17.12
N CYS A 147 -10.97 14.59 -16.01
CA CYS A 147 -9.74 13.80 -15.99
C CYS A 147 -10.00 12.29 -16.15
N ILE A 148 -11.24 11.84 -15.95
CA ILE A 148 -11.65 10.46 -16.18
C ILE A 148 -12.12 10.34 -17.63
N GLN A 149 -11.42 9.51 -18.39
CA GLN A 149 -11.69 9.26 -19.80
C GLN A 149 -12.31 7.88 -19.92
N GLU A 150 -13.28 7.75 -20.83
CA GLU A 150 -13.82 6.45 -21.22
C GLU A 150 -12.70 5.55 -21.75
N GLU A 151 -12.90 4.23 -21.61
CA GLU A 151 -11.97 3.16 -22.05
C GLU A 151 -10.59 3.11 -21.35
N ARG A 152 -10.30 4.04 -20.44
CA ARG A 152 -9.12 3.97 -19.56
C ARG A 152 -9.38 3.13 -18.32
N LYS A 153 -8.31 2.56 -17.77
CA LYS A 153 -8.35 1.73 -16.57
C LYS A 153 -7.75 2.47 -15.40
N TYR A 154 -8.47 2.45 -14.28
CA TYR A 154 -8.12 3.19 -13.08
C TYR A 154 -8.01 2.22 -11.91
N ALA A 155 -7.07 2.47 -11.01
CA ALA A 155 -7.00 1.79 -9.72
C ALA A 155 -7.39 2.78 -8.62
N TYR A 156 -8.40 2.40 -7.84
CA TYR A 156 -8.85 3.21 -6.71
C TYR A 156 -7.97 2.96 -5.50
N ILE A 157 -7.41 4.02 -4.92
CA ILE A 157 -6.55 3.98 -3.75
C ILE A 157 -7.34 4.45 -2.53
N PHE A 158 -7.41 3.57 -1.53
CA PHE A 158 -7.99 3.84 -0.22
C PHE A 158 -6.87 3.95 0.80
N ASP A 159 -7.02 4.85 1.76
CA ASP A 159 -6.19 4.88 2.97
C ASP A 159 -6.58 3.77 3.94
N PHE A 160 -7.88 3.48 4.05
CA PHE A 160 -8.39 2.33 4.78
C PHE A 160 -9.77 1.94 4.24
N MET A 161 -10.02 0.63 4.07
CA MET A 161 -11.32 0.15 3.60
C MET A 161 -12.07 -0.59 4.72
N CYS A 162 -13.23 -0.04 5.12
CA CYS A 162 -14.18 -0.70 6.01
C CYS A 162 -15.27 -1.43 5.20
N THR A 163 -16.49 -0.87 5.14
CA THR A 163 -17.66 -1.42 4.43
C THR A 163 -17.66 -1.13 2.92
N GLY A 164 -16.67 -0.38 2.41
CA GLY A 164 -16.58 0.02 1.00
C GLY A 164 -17.64 1.03 0.54
N THR A 165 -18.33 1.71 1.46
CA THR A 165 -19.39 2.69 1.12
C THR A 165 -18.86 3.81 0.23
N GLU A 166 -17.63 4.27 0.46
CA GLU A 166 -16.99 5.32 -0.36
C GLU A 166 -16.78 4.87 -1.82
N PHE A 167 -16.41 3.61 -2.04
CA PHE A 167 -16.27 3.07 -3.40
C PHE A 167 -17.59 3.10 -4.15
N LYS A 168 -18.68 2.66 -3.50
CA LYS A 168 -20.04 2.63 -4.09
C LYS A 168 -20.57 4.01 -4.48
N LEU A 169 -20.08 5.06 -3.83
CA LEU A 169 -20.45 6.44 -4.14
C LEU A 169 -19.55 7.05 -5.24
N SER A 170 -18.42 6.40 -5.57
CA SER A 170 -17.50 6.92 -6.57
C SER A 170 -18.06 6.77 -7.99
N PRO A 171 -17.75 7.70 -8.91
CA PRO A 171 -18.14 7.60 -10.32
C PRO A 171 -17.66 6.31 -11.00
N LEU A 172 -16.54 5.74 -10.52
CA LEU A 172 -15.95 4.50 -11.02
C LEU A 172 -16.78 3.24 -10.71
N SER A 173 -17.66 3.29 -9.71
CA SER A 173 -18.54 2.17 -9.38
C SER A 173 -19.70 2.00 -10.37
N ARG A 174 -19.97 3.01 -11.21
CA ARG A 174 -21.07 3.00 -12.18
C ARG A 174 -20.64 2.52 -13.57
N THR A 175 -19.38 2.16 -13.74
CA THR A 175 -18.76 1.81 -15.04
C THR A 175 -18.54 0.30 -15.21
N PHE A 176 -19.12 -0.52 -14.33
CA PHE A 176 -19.12 -1.99 -14.41
C PHE A 176 -20.56 -2.52 -14.54
#